data_AF-A0A2N2HUB4-F1
#
_entry.id   AF-A0A2N2HUB4-F1
#
_cell.length_a   1.000
_cell.length_b   1.000
_cell.length_c   1.000
_cell.angle_alpha   90.00
_cell.angle_beta   90.00
_cell.angle_gamma   90.00
#
_symmetry.space_group_name_H-M   'P 1'
#
loop_
_entity.id
_entity.type
_entity.pdbx_description
1 polymer ?
#
loop_
_entity_poly.entity_id
_entity_poly.type
_entity_poly.pdbx_seq_one_letter_code
_entity_poly.pdbx_strand_id
1 'polypeptide(L)'
;MRIGVFICHCGSNIAGTVDCPSVAATALTYPDVVFSTDTMYACSEPGQDAIIQAIKDKNLDGVVVASCTPRMHEPTFRRTVERAGLNRYMFEMANIREHVSWIGKSKDLNTGKAAELVRMA
;
A
#
# COMPACT_ATOMS: atom_id res chain seq x y z
N MET A 1 13.26 1.51 -11.34
CA MET A 1 12.22 2.52 -10.99
C MET A 1 12.36 2.85 -9.52
N ARG A 2 11.79 3.95 -9.04
CA ARG A 2 11.78 4.32 -7.62
C ARG A 2 10.37 4.15 -7.06
N ILE A 3 10.07 2.97 -6.51
CA ILE A 3 8.74 2.62 -6.05
C ILE A 3 8.58 2.93 -4.56
N GLY A 4 7.45 3.55 -4.20
CA GLY A 4 7.00 3.68 -2.81
C GLY A 4 5.84 2.75 -2.51
N VAL A 5 5.93 2.00 -1.41
CA VAL A 5 4.90 1.01 -1.02
C VAL A 5 4.25 1.40 0.30
N PHE A 6 2.92 1.49 0.32
CA PHE A 6 2.15 1.94 1.49
C PHE A 6 1.16 0.87 1.94
N ILE A 7 1.29 0.39 3.18
CA ILE A 7 0.47 -0.69 3.73
C ILE A 7 -0.59 -0.08 4.66
N CYS A 8 -1.87 -0.25 4.32
CA CYS A 8 -2.97 0.30 5.11
C CYS A 8 -3.39 -0.69 6.22
N HIS A 9 -3.62 -0.20 7.43
CA HIS A 9 -4.18 -1.00 8.53
C HIS A 9 -5.71 -1.11 8.42
N CYS A 10 -6.36 -0.09 7.88
CA CYS A 10 -7.81 0.03 7.81
C CYS A 10 -8.47 -0.17 9.20
N GLY A 11 -7.85 0.41 10.24
CA GLY A 11 -8.17 0.10 11.64
C GLY A 11 -7.81 -1.34 11.96
N SER A 12 -8.78 -2.12 12.45
CA SER A 12 -8.61 -3.56 12.69
C SER A 12 -8.96 -4.44 11.48
N ASN A 13 -9.47 -3.86 10.38
CA ASN A 13 -9.93 -4.66 9.24
C ASN A 13 -8.79 -5.39 8.53
N ILE A 14 -7.59 -4.80 8.45
CA ILE A 14 -6.39 -5.44 7.92
C ILE A 14 -5.46 -5.81 9.07
N ALA A 15 -5.12 -4.86 9.94
CA ALA A 15 -4.16 -5.09 11.02
C ALA A 15 -4.61 -6.12 12.08
N GLY A 16 -5.92 -6.44 12.13
CA GLY A 16 -6.43 -7.51 13.00
C GLY A 16 -5.97 -8.91 12.59
N THR A 17 -5.65 -9.13 11.31
CA THR A 17 -5.27 -10.45 10.78
C THR A 17 -4.08 -10.44 9.84
N VAL A 18 -3.43 -9.28 9.63
CA VAL A 18 -2.20 -9.11 8.85
C VAL A 18 -1.21 -8.30 9.69
N ASP A 19 0.05 -8.71 9.75
CA ASP A 19 1.12 -7.90 10.34
C ASP A 19 1.61 -6.84 9.34
N CYS A 20 0.90 -5.71 9.30
CA CYS A 20 1.20 -4.64 8.35
C CYS A 20 2.63 -4.09 8.44
N PRO A 21 3.21 -3.84 9.64
CA PRO A 21 4.62 -3.45 9.76
C PRO A 21 5.58 -4.49 9.17
N SER A 22 5.32 -5.78 9.40
CA SER A 22 6.15 -6.85 8.80
C SER A 22 6.03 -6.89 7.27
N VAL A 23 4.84 -6.64 6.71
CA VAL A 23 4.65 -6.53 5.25
C VAL A 23 5.44 -5.33 4.71
N ALA A 24 5.41 -4.18 5.38
CA ALA A 24 6.17 -2.99 4.99
C ALA A 24 7.70 -3.25 5.02
N ALA A 25 8.19 -3.88 6.08
CA ALA A 25 9.60 -4.26 6.20
C ALA A 25 10.02 -5.23 5.09
N THR A 26 9.16 -6.18 4.74
CA THR A 26 9.41 -7.13 3.65
C THR A 26 9.42 -6.43 2.30
N ALA A 27 8.46 -5.54 2.04
CA ALA A 27 8.35 -4.82 0.78
C ALA A 27 9.60 -3.99 0.46
N LEU A 28 10.26 -3.43 1.49
CA LEU A 28 11.50 -2.67 1.33
C LEU A 28 12.67 -3.52 0.79
N THR A 29 12.59 -4.85 0.90
CA THR A 29 13.61 -5.77 0.36
C THR A 29 13.44 -6.08 -1.13
N TYR A 30 12.30 -5.69 -1.73
CA TYR A 30 12.03 -5.97 -3.13
C TYR A 30 12.82 -5.03 -4.06
N PRO A 31 13.17 -5.49 -5.27
CA PRO A 31 13.83 -4.64 -6.26
C PRO A 31 13.03 -3.36 -6.51
N ASP A 32 13.74 -2.26 -6.77
CA ASP A 32 13.16 -0.94 -7.09
C ASP A 32 12.34 -0.25 -5.98
N VAL A 33 12.03 -0.92 -4.86
CA VAL A 33 11.35 -0.30 -3.71
C VAL A 33 12.35 0.53 -2.91
N VAL A 34 12.21 1.85 -2.96
CA VAL A 34 13.10 2.80 -2.26
C VAL A 34 12.48 3.36 -0.97
N PHE A 35 11.18 3.14 -0.78
CA PHE A 35 10.45 3.57 0.40
C PHE A 35 9.31 2.60 0.69
N SER A 36 9.15 2.18 1.94
CA SER A 36 7.97 1.45 2.39
C SER A 36 7.58 1.85 3.81
N THR A 37 6.27 1.96 4.04
CA THR A 37 5.71 2.28 5.36
C THR A 37 4.32 1.69 5.50
N ASP A 38 3.90 1.49 6.74
CA ASP A 38 2.50 1.26 7.08
C ASP A 38 1.81 2.57 7.57
N THR A 39 0.48 2.59 7.50
CA THR A 39 -0.34 3.71 7.99
C THR A 39 -1.74 3.25 8.39
N MET A 40 -2.36 3.95 9.35
CA MET A 40 -3.66 3.57 9.90
C MET A 40 -4.78 3.58 8.84
N TYR A 41 -4.84 4.65 8.04
CA TYR A 41 -5.87 4.85 7.01
C TYR A 41 -5.27 5.55 5.78
N ALA A 42 -4.75 4.77 4.82
CA ALA A 42 -4.11 5.32 3.62
C ALA A 42 -5.03 6.24 2.79
N CYS A 43 -6.34 5.96 2.76
CA CYS A 43 -7.30 6.76 2.00
C CYS A 43 -7.76 8.05 2.72
N SER A 44 -7.43 8.20 4.01
CA SER A 44 -7.72 9.44 4.74
C SER A 44 -6.89 10.60 4.19
N GLU A 45 -7.31 11.83 4.47
CA GLU A 45 -6.55 13.02 4.07
C GLU A 45 -5.09 13.01 4.58
N PRO A 46 -4.80 12.71 5.86
CA PRO A 46 -3.42 12.55 6.32
C PRO A 46 -2.66 11.42 5.60
N GLY A 47 -3.33 10.31 5.28
CA GLY A 47 -2.72 9.20 4.55
C GLY A 47 -2.36 9.58 3.11
N GLN A 48 -3.24 10.29 2.43
CA GLN A 48 -3.00 10.80 1.08
C GLN A 48 -1.88 11.85 1.06
N ASP A 49 -1.86 12.75 2.04
CA ASP A 49 -0.81 13.76 2.13
C ASP A 49 0.56 13.12 2.43
N ALA A 50 0.61 12.07 3.26
CA ALA A 50 1.83 11.30 3.48
C ALA A 50 2.35 10.65 2.19
N ILE A 51 1.47 10.10 1.35
CA ILE A 51 1.84 9.57 0.02
C ILE A 51 2.39 10.70 -0.86
N ILE A 52 1.72 11.85 -0.92
CA ILE A 52 2.16 13.01 -1.72
C ILE A 52 3.54 13.49 -1.29
N GLN A 53 3.79 13.60 0.02
CA GLN A 53 5.10 14.03 0.53
C GLN A 53 6.18 13.00 0.21
N ALA A 54 5.91 11.71 0.44
CA ALA A 54 6.87 10.66 0.11
C ALA A 54 7.23 10.63 -1.38
N ILE A 55 6.27 10.86 -2.28
CA ILE A 55 6.54 10.99 -3.73
C ILE A 55 7.57 12.09 -4.00
N LYS A 56 7.39 13.26 -3.38
CA LYS A 56 8.26 14.42 -3.57
C LYS A 56 9.62 14.24 -2.90
N ASP A 57 9.64 13.82 -1.64
CA ASP A 57 10.86 13.73 -0.82
C ASP A 57 11.79 12.61 -1.28
N LYS A 58 11.22 11.52 -1.82
CA LYS A 58 11.98 10.34 -2.25
C LYS A 58 12.14 10.27 -3.77
N ASN A 59 11.61 11.25 -4.50
CA ASN A 59 11.55 11.28 -5.96
C ASN A 59 11.05 9.94 -6.50
N LEU A 60 9.84 9.53 -6.09
CA LEU A 60 9.26 8.26 -6.51
C LEU A 60 8.82 8.35 -7.97
N ASP A 61 9.03 7.27 -8.73
CA ASP A 61 8.53 7.11 -10.10
C ASP A 61 7.15 6.45 -10.14
N GLY A 62 6.79 5.72 -9.07
CA GLY A 62 5.53 4.99 -8.97
C GLY A 62 5.19 4.60 -7.53
N VAL A 63 3.92 4.24 -7.32
CA VAL A 63 3.37 3.96 -5.98
C VAL A 63 2.54 2.68 -5.99
N VAL A 64 2.75 1.83 -4.98
CA VAL A 64 1.89 0.69 -4.66
C VAL A 64 1.18 0.97 -3.34
N VAL A 65 -0.15 0.84 -3.30
CA VAL A 65 -0.91 0.89 -2.04
C VAL A 65 -1.53 -0.47 -1.75
N ALA A 66 -1.06 -1.14 -0.70
CA ALA A 66 -1.63 -2.38 -0.21
C ALA A 66 -2.77 -2.07 0.77
N SER A 67 -4.02 -2.22 0.30
CA SER A 67 -5.19 -1.88 1.10
C SER A 67 -6.44 -2.68 0.72
N CYS A 68 -7.51 -1.99 0.35
CA CYS A 68 -8.80 -2.57 -0.03
C CYS A 68 -8.88 -2.86 -1.53
N THR A 69 -10.08 -3.18 -2.02
CA THR A 69 -10.32 -3.40 -3.44
C THR A 69 -10.07 -2.14 -4.29
N PRO A 70 -9.41 -2.28 -5.46
CA PRO A 70 -9.26 -1.17 -6.42
C PRO A 70 -10.60 -0.64 -6.91
N ARG A 71 -11.65 -1.48 -6.92
CA ARG A 71 -13.03 -1.07 -7.28
C ARG A 71 -13.59 0.03 -6.37
N MET A 72 -13.00 0.24 -5.19
CA MET A 72 -13.42 1.26 -4.22
C MET A 72 -12.51 2.49 -4.26
N HIS A 73 -11.19 2.32 -4.04
CA HIS A 73 -10.29 3.45 -3.80
C HIS A 73 -9.22 3.69 -4.86
N GLU A 74 -9.14 2.89 -5.93
CA GLU A 74 -8.21 3.19 -7.04
C GLU A 74 -8.41 4.62 -7.59
N PRO A 75 -9.64 5.11 -7.84
CA PRO A 75 -9.82 6.49 -8.30
C PRO A 75 -9.32 7.53 -7.31
N THR A 76 -9.38 7.24 -6.01
CA THR A 76 -8.89 8.12 -4.94
C THR A 76 -7.37 8.21 -5.00
N PHE A 77 -6.67 7.07 -4.98
CA PHE A 77 -5.21 7.05 -4.99
C PHE A 77 -4.61 7.55 -6.31
N ARG A 78 -5.28 7.29 -7.45
CA ARG A 78 -4.88 7.88 -8.73
C ARG A 78 -4.89 9.42 -8.69
N ARG A 79 -5.91 10.03 -8.07
CA ARG A 79 -5.93 11.49 -7.85
C ARG A 79 -4.85 11.92 -6.86
N THR A 80 -4.57 11.12 -5.83
CA THR A 80 -3.51 11.41 -4.85
C THR A 80 -2.13 11.48 -5.51
N VAL A 81 -1.75 10.49 -6.32
CA VAL A 81 -0.44 10.50 -7.00
C VAL A 81 -0.36 11.60 -8.07
N GLU A 82 -1.47 11.91 -8.75
CA GLU A 82 -1.57 13.00 -9.73
C GLU A 82 -1.39 14.37 -9.07
N ARG A 83 -1.95 14.60 -7.87
CA ARG A 83 -1.70 15.80 -7.05
C ARG A 83 -0.22 15.97 -6.66
N ALA A 84 0.54 14.87 -6.63
CA ALA A 84 1.98 14.91 -6.38
C ALA A 84 2.82 15.16 -7.64
N GLY A 85 2.19 15.17 -8.83
CA GLY A 85 2.85 15.36 -10.12
C GLY A 85 3.20 14.06 -10.86
N LEU A 86 2.77 12.89 -10.36
CA LEU A 86 2.94 11.62 -11.06
C LEU A 86 1.85 11.38 -12.08
N ASN A 87 2.19 10.65 -13.14
CA ASN A 87 1.18 10.08 -14.03
C ASN A 87 0.27 9.14 -13.22
N ARG A 88 -1.05 9.34 -13.30
CA ARG A 88 -2.06 8.56 -12.56
C ARG A 88 -2.03 7.04 -12.82
N TYR A 89 -1.36 6.57 -13.87
CA TYR A 89 -1.18 5.16 -14.18
C TYR A 89 0.13 4.58 -13.64
N MET A 90 0.99 5.41 -13.03
CA MET A 90 2.15 4.98 -12.24
C MET A 90 1.73 4.66 -10.81
N PHE A 91 0.60 3.98 -10.69
CA PHE A 91 -0.04 3.60 -9.44
C PHE A 91 -0.64 2.21 -9.60
N GLU A 92 -0.37 1.33 -8.64
CA GLU A 92 -0.94 -0.01 -8.55
C GLU A 92 -1.50 -0.28 -7.14
N MET A 93 -2.46 -1.19 -7.02
CA MET A 93 -3.16 -1.43 -5.76
C MET A 93 -3.23 -2.91 -5.42
N ALA A 94 -2.54 -3.30 -4.35
CA ALA A 94 -2.63 -4.66 -3.81
C ALA A 94 -3.83 -4.80 -2.87
N ASN A 95 -4.80 -5.65 -3.23
CA ASN A 95 -5.97 -5.90 -2.38
C ASN A 95 -5.62 -6.92 -1.29
N ILE A 96 -5.33 -6.43 -0.09
CA ILE A 96 -5.01 -7.24 1.09
C ILE A 96 -6.13 -7.25 2.14
N ARG A 97 -7.26 -6.59 1.87
CA ARG A 97 -8.44 -6.60 2.75
C ARG A 97 -9.44 -7.68 2.33
N GLU A 98 -10.15 -7.45 1.24
CA GLU A 98 -11.20 -8.36 0.77
C GLU A 98 -10.63 -9.72 0.34
N HIS A 99 -9.39 -9.76 -0.18
CA HIS A 99 -8.77 -10.98 -0.69
C HIS A 99 -7.83 -11.67 0.32
N VAL A 100 -7.60 -11.08 1.49
CA VAL A 100 -6.71 -11.65 2.52
C VAL A 100 -7.32 -11.49 3.91
N SER A 101 -7.30 -10.28 4.48
CA SER A 101 -7.59 -10.10 5.90
C SER A 101 -8.99 -10.51 6.33
N TRP A 102 -10.00 -10.32 5.46
CA TRP A 102 -11.39 -10.67 5.75
C TRP A 102 -11.73 -12.15 5.56
N ILE A 103 -10.92 -12.90 4.81
CA ILE A 103 -11.23 -14.29 4.46
C ILE A 103 -10.27 -15.30 5.11
N GLY A 104 -9.07 -14.87 5.47
CA GLY A 104 -8.06 -15.71 6.10
C GLY A 104 -8.04 -15.55 7.62
N LYS A 105 -7.91 -16.65 8.35
CA LYS A 105 -7.93 -16.68 9.83
C LYS A 105 -6.54 -16.69 10.48
N SER A 106 -5.51 -17.15 9.76
CA SER A 106 -4.14 -17.25 10.29
C SER A 106 -3.38 -15.96 9.98
N LYS A 107 -2.89 -15.29 11.03
CA LYS A 107 -2.13 -14.05 10.88
C LYS A 107 -0.84 -14.25 10.11
N ASP A 108 -0.12 -15.34 10.35
CA ASP A 108 1.16 -15.62 9.69
C ASP A 108 0.96 -15.90 8.20
N LEU A 109 -0.02 -16.75 7.84
CA LEU A 109 -0.33 -17.05 6.44
C LEU A 109 -0.86 -15.81 5.69
N ASN A 110 -1.69 -15.00 6.35
CA ASN A 110 -2.20 -13.76 5.79
C ASN A 110 -1.08 -12.73 5.56
N THR A 111 -0.14 -12.63 6.49
CA THR A 111 1.02 -11.72 6.37
C THR A 111 1.89 -12.12 5.19
N GLY A 112 2.21 -13.41 5.06
CA GLY A 112 2.95 -13.93 3.89
C GLY A 112 2.20 -13.69 2.58
N LYS A 113 0.90 -13.96 2.54
CA LYS A 113 0.07 -13.72 1.36
C LYS A 113 0.00 -12.23 0.99
N ALA A 114 -0.12 -11.35 1.99
CA ALA A 114 -0.14 -9.91 1.76
C ALA A 114 1.17 -9.41 1.17
N ALA A 115 2.31 -9.87 1.68
CA ALA A 115 3.63 -9.56 1.14
C ALA A 115 3.78 -10.04 -0.32
N GLU A 116 3.32 -11.26 -0.64
CA GLU A 116 3.34 -11.76 -2.02
C GLU A 116 2.43 -10.95 -2.96
N LEU A 117 1.24 -10.53 -2.51
CA LEU A 117 0.38 -9.65 -3.31
C LEU A 117 1.00 -8.26 -3.52
N VAL A 118 1.75 -7.74 -2.53
CA VAL A 118 2.54 -6.51 -2.69
C VAL A 118 3.66 -6.72 -3.70
N ARG A 119 4.34 -7.87 -3.70
CA ARG A 119 5.42 -8.18 -4.64
C ARG A 119 4.95 -8.32 -6.09
N MET A 120 3.70 -8.76 -6.28
CA MET A 120 3.07 -8.92 -7.60
C MET A 120 2.57 -7.59 -8.19
N ALA A 121 2.29 -6.61 -7.33
CA ALA A 121 1.83 -5.27 -7.69
C ALA A 121 3.03 -4.36 -8.01
#